data_AF-A0A8D2H7P3-F1
#
_entry.id   AF-A0A8D2H7P3-F1
#
_cell.length_a   1.000
_cell.length_b   1.000
_cell.length_c   1.000
_cell.angle_alpha   90.00
_cell.angle_beta   90.00
_cell.angle_gamma   90.00
#
_symmetry.space_group_name_H-M   'P 1'
#
loop_
_entity.id
_entity.type
_entity.pdbx_description
1 polymer ?
#
loop_
_entity_poly.entity_id
_entity_poly.type
_entity_poly.pdbx_seq_one_letter_code
_entity_poly.pdbx_strand_id
1 'polypeptide(L)'
;MERAHTLCQDGVSTGGVLAHLERLEAQANKSHKESEELQRAQPEESALETKIHQLRHIRDKLRAEVKQRQARDKASSANVEPDQTAEISEQDVLERNQETMKAILQAYHFTGLSGKVTSRGACVCISTAFEGNLLDSYFVDLVIQKPLRIHHHSIPVFIPLEKIAAKYLQTDIQQFLFSLCEYLNAYSGRKYQADQLQGVVGNLPSR
;
A
#
# COMPACT_ATOMS: atom_id res chain seq x y z
N MET A 1 -49.10 -47.89 32.98
CA MET A 1 -47.85 -47.67 33.73
C MET A 1 -47.73 -46.17 33.96
N GLU A 2 -48.06 -45.77 35.18
CA GLU A 2 -47.98 -44.39 35.68
C GLU A 2 -46.56 -43.83 35.56
N ARG A 3 -46.45 -42.54 35.22
CA ARG A 3 -45.26 -41.76 35.55
C ARG A 3 -45.68 -40.51 36.30
N ALA A 4 -45.23 -40.51 37.55
CA ALA A 4 -45.50 -39.58 38.62
C ALA A 4 -45.33 -38.11 38.22
N HIS A 5 -46.36 -37.33 38.55
CA HIS A 5 -46.25 -35.89 38.75
C HIS A 5 -45.21 -35.61 39.84
N THR A 6 -44.05 -35.10 39.47
CA THR A 6 -43.14 -34.43 40.41
C THR A 6 -43.71 -33.06 40.73
N LEU A 7 -44.49 -33.04 41.81
CA LEU A 7 -44.96 -31.84 42.49
C LEU A 7 -43.74 -31.10 43.05
N CYS A 8 -43.29 -30.04 42.38
CA CYS A 8 -42.36 -29.09 42.99
C CYS A 8 -43.09 -28.42 44.16
N GLN A 9 -42.72 -28.81 45.37
CA GLN A 9 -43.12 -28.12 46.58
C GLN A 9 -42.43 -26.76 46.59
N ASP A 10 -43.21 -25.71 46.40
CA ASP A 10 -42.79 -24.33 46.64
C ASP A 10 -42.34 -24.20 48.10
N GLY A 11 -41.04 -24.04 48.29
CA GLY A 11 -40.46 -23.67 49.58
C GLY A 11 -41.06 -22.35 50.04
N VAL A 12 -41.76 -22.39 51.19
CA VAL A 12 -42.33 -21.22 51.86
C VAL A 12 -41.22 -20.21 52.14
N SER A 13 -41.13 -19.19 51.28
CA SER A 13 -40.22 -18.06 51.43
C SER A 13 -40.71 -17.18 52.58
N THR A 14 -39.96 -17.12 53.66
CA THR A 14 -40.07 -16.18 54.78
C THR A 14 -39.72 -14.73 54.40
N GLY A 15 -40.24 -14.25 53.26
CA GLY A 15 -40.06 -12.88 52.76
C GLY A 15 -41.39 -12.39 52.23
N GLY A 16 -41.85 -11.23 52.71
CA GLY A 16 -43.18 -10.68 52.42
C GLY A 16 -43.46 -10.47 50.92
N VAL A 17 -44.70 -10.11 50.59
CA VAL A 17 -45.20 -9.95 49.20
C VAL A 17 -44.26 -9.12 48.31
N LEU A 18 -43.64 -8.08 48.87
CA LEU A 18 -42.66 -7.24 48.17
C LEU A 18 -41.39 -8.01 47.74
N ALA A 19 -40.86 -8.89 48.58
CA ALA A 19 -39.67 -9.69 48.25
C ALA A 19 -39.97 -10.76 47.18
N HIS A 20 -41.22 -11.22 47.09
CA HIS A 20 -41.64 -12.10 46.01
C HIS A 20 -41.78 -11.35 44.68
N LEU A 21 -42.35 -10.15 44.70
CA LEU A 21 -42.43 -9.28 43.51
C LEU A 21 -41.05 -8.89 42.98
N GLU A 22 -40.11 -8.53 43.86
CA GLU A 22 -38.73 -8.19 43.48
C GLU A 22 -38.00 -9.37 42.80
N ARG A 23 -38.23 -10.61 43.28
CA ARG A 23 -37.69 -11.81 42.61
C ARG A 23 -38.31 -12.04 41.23
N LEU A 24 -39.62 -11.82 41.08
CA LEU A 24 -40.30 -11.96 39.79
C LEU A 24 -39.81 -10.92 38.79
N GLU A 25 -39.60 -9.68 39.22
CA GLU A 25 -39.02 -8.61 38.39
C GLU A 25 -37.58 -8.93 37.99
N ALA A 26 -36.74 -9.40 38.92
CA ALA A 26 -35.38 -9.81 38.63
C ALA A 26 -35.32 -10.99 37.64
N GLN A 27 -36.28 -11.92 37.72
CA GLN A 27 -36.38 -13.05 36.79
C GLN A 27 -36.84 -12.60 35.40
N ALA A 28 -37.84 -11.72 35.32
CA ALA A 28 -38.32 -11.16 34.05
C ALA A 28 -37.26 -10.31 33.36
N ASN A 29 -36.49 -9.52 34.11
CA ASN A 29 -35.40 -8.71 33.56
C ASN A 29 -34.22 -9.56 33.06
N LYS A 30 -33.95 -10.71 33.68
CA LYS A 30 -32.92 -11.65 33.20
C LYS A 30 -33.32 -12.31 31.89
N SER A 31 -34.54 -12.83 31.79
CA SER A 31 -35.02 -13.47 30.55
C SER A 31 -35.14 -12.47 29.41
N HIS A 32 -35.54 -11.22 29.70
CA HIS A 32 -35.60 -10.17 28.68
C HIS A 32 -34.22 -9.83 28.13
N LYS A 33 -33.19 -9.70 29.00
CA LYS A 33 -31.81 -9.44 28.56
C LYS A 33 -31.21 -10.58 27.74
N GLU A 34 -31.42 -11.83 28.17
CA GLU A 34 -30.96 -13.01 27.42
C GLU A 34 -31.60 -13.08 26.03
N SER A 35 -32.90 -12.77 25.92
CA SER A 35 -33.61 -12.73 24.63
C SER A 35 -33.12 -11.60 23.72
N GLU A 36 -32.82 -10.43 24.26
CA GLU A 36 -32.28 -9.30 23.48
C GLU A 36 -30.85 -9.56 22.99
N GLU A 37 -30.00 -10.20 23.79
CA GLU A 37 -28.65 -10.60 23.39
C GLU A 37 -28.69 -11.65 22.27
N LEU A 38 -29.57 -12.65 22.38
CA LEU A 38 -29.82 -13.63 21.32
C LEU A 38 -30.31 -12.95 20.02
N GLN A 39 -31.20 -11.97 20.12
CA GLN A 39 -31.72 -11.24 18.96
C GLN A 39 -30.68 -10.33 18.29
N ARG A 40 -29.71 -9.79 19.04
CA ARG A 40 -28.59 -9.02 18.46
C ARG A 40 -27.51 -9.92 17.85
N ALA A 41 -27.28 -11.10 18.40
CA ALA A 41 -26.25 -12.03 17.91
C ALA A 41 -26.66 -12.73 16.59
N GLN A 42 -27.94 -13.09 16.44
CA GLN A 42 -28.48 -13.76 15.24
C GLN A 42 -28.19 -13.06 13.89
N PRO A 43 -28.37 -11.73 13.72
CA PRO A 43 -28.05 -11.04 12.47
C PRO A 43 -26.54 -10.98 12.19
N GLU A 44 -25.71 -10.90 13.23
CA GLU A 44 -24.25 -10.92 13.08
C GLU A 44 -23.74 -12.31 12.67
N GLU A 45 -24.28 -13.37 13.28
CA GLU A 45 -23.97 -14.76 12.94
C GLU A 45 -24.34 -15.09 11.48
N SER A 46 -25.54 -14.71 11.04
CA SER A 46 -25.97 -14.91 9.65
C SER A 46 -25.16 -14.10 8.62
N ALA A 47 -24.73 -12.88 8.97
CA ALA A 47 -23.83 -12.09 8.15
C ALA A 47 -22.43 -12.74 8.03
N LEU A 48 -21.92 -13.32 9.11
CA LEU A 48 -20.64 -14.05 9.11
C LEU A 48 -20.75 -15.36 8.31
N GLU A 49 -21.85 -16.10 8.44
CA GLU A 49 -22.09 -17.33 7.67
C GLU A 49 -22.13 -17.06 6.16
N THR A 50 -22.84 -16.02 5.73
CA THR A 50 -22.87 -15.64 4.31
C THR A 50 -21.49 -15.26 3.79
N LYS A 51 -20.68 -14.54 4.59
CA LYS A 51 -19.29 -14.23 4.25
C LYS A 51 -18.42 -15.48 4.10
N ILE A 52 -18.58 -16.45 5.01
CA ILE A 52 -17.87 -17.74 4.95
C ILE A 52 -18.25 -18.50 3.66
N HIS A 53 -19.53 -18.54 3.30
CA HIS A 53 -19.97 -19.19 2.07
C HIS A 53 -19.39 -18.52 0.81
N GLN A 54 -19.37 -17.19 0.75
CA GLN A 54 -18.77 -16.44 -0.36
C GLN A 54 -17.27 -16.75 -0.50
N LEU A 55 -16.53 -16.70 0.61
CA LEU A 55 -15.08 -16.97 0.61
C LEU A 55 -14.77 -18.42 0.22
N ARG A 56 -15.59 -19.39 0.66
CA ARG A 56 -15.46 -20.80 0.26
C ARG A 56 -15.69 -20.95 -1.25
N HIS A 57 -16.72 -20.31 -1.81
CA HIS A 57 -16.98 -20.35 -3.25
C HIS A 57 -15.80 -19.78 -4.06
N ILE A 58 -15.25 -18.64 -3.63
CA ILE A 58 -14.08 -18.03 -4.30
C ILE A 58 -12.86 -18.96 -4.22
N ARG A 59 -12.58 -19.52 -3.04
CA ARG A 59 -11.48 -20.47 -2.86
C ARG A 59 -11.64 -21.70 -3.75
N ASP A 60 -12.84 -22.25 -3.83
CA ASP A 60 -13.09 -23.48 -4.60
C ASP A 60 -13.00 -23.22 -6.10
N LYS A 61 -13.45 -22.05 -6.57
CA LYS A 61 -13.22 -21.59 -7.96
C LYS A 61 -11.73 -21.48 -8.27
N LEU A 62 -10.96 -20.79 -7.43
CA LEU A 62 -9.51 -20.64 -7.62
C LEU A 62 -8.78 -21.99 -7.58
N ARG A 63 -9.19 -22.89 -6.68
CA ARG A 63 -8.63 -24.24 -6.59
C ARG A 63 -8.93 -25.07 -7.85
N ALA A 64 -10.12 -24.90 -8.45
CA ALA A 64 -10.46 -25.54 -9.71
C ALA A 64 -9.60 -25.00 -10.87
N GLU A 65 -9.44 -23.68 -10.98
CA GLU A 65 -8.59 -23.05 -12.00
C GLU A 65 -7.13 -23.50 -11.88
N VAL A 66 -6.58 -23.56 -10.65
CA VAL A 66 -5.21 -24.05 -10.41
C VAL A 66 -5.08 -25.53 -10.80
N LYS A 67 -6.03 -26.38 -10.41
CA LYS A 67 -6.02 -27.80 -10.80
C LYS A 67 -6.13 -27.98 -12.32
N GLN A 68 -6.93 -27.16 -12.99
CA GLN A 68 -7.09 -27.20 -14.44
C GLN A 68 -5.78 -26.83 -15.15
N ARG A 69 -5.10 -25.77 -14.70
CA ARG A 69 -3.77 -25.40 -15.20
C ARG A 69 -2.77 -26.52 -14.96
N GLN A 70 -2.69 -27.03 -13.74
CA GLN A 70 -1.76 -28.10 -13.39
C GLN A 70 -2.03 -29.42 -14.17
N ALA A 71 -3.28 -29.72 -14.50
CA ALA A 71 -3.64 -30.86 -15.34
C ALA A 71 -3.27 -30.62 -16.80
N ARG A 72 -3.44 -29.40 -17.31
CA ARG A 72 -3.00 -28.98 -18.65
C ARG A 72 -1.48 -29.10 -18.79
N ASP A 73 -0.72 -28.66 -17.79
CA ASP A 73 0.74 -28.74 -17.79
C ASP A 73 1.22 -30.20 -17.77
N LYS A 74 0.57 -31.05 -16.97
CA LYS A 74 0.87 -32.49 -16.92
C LYS A 74 0.50 -33.21 -18.22
N ALA A 75 -0.65 -32.93 -18.80
CA ALA A 75 -1.06 -33.50 -20.09
C ALA A 75 -0.15 -33.03 -21.24
N SER A 76 0.31 -31.78 -21.19
CA SER A 76 1.29 -31.23 -22.13
C SER A 76 2.65 -31.92 -21.98
N SER A 77 3.09 -32.28 -20.75
CA SER A 77 4.36 -33.01 -20.54
C SER A 77 4.35 -34.49 -20.96
N ALA A 78 3.16 -35.08 -21.16
CA ALA A 78 3.01 -36.50 -21.54
C ALA A 78 2.86 -36.70 -23.06
N ASN A 79 2.55 -35.65 -23.83
CA ASN A 79 2.42 -35.66 -25.28
C ASN A 79 3.25 -34.51 -25.87
N VAL A 80 4.56 -34.68 -26.06
CA VAL A 80 5.35 -33.74 -26.87
C VAL A 80 6.14 -34.52 -27.92
N GLU A 81 5.55 -34.61 -29.11
CA GLU A 81 6.21 -34.13 -30.33
C GLU A 81 6.10 -32.59 -30.31
N PRO A 82 7.15 -31.84 -30.69
CA PRO A 82 7.25 -30.42 -30.38
C PRO A 82 6.42 -29.58 -31.35
N ASP A 83 5.23 -29.16 -30.93
CA ASP A 83 4.46 -28.12 -31.62
C ASP A 83 5.01 -26.74 -31.23
N GLN A 84 5.87 -26.20 -32.09
CA GLN A 84 6.61 -24.94 -31.97
C GLN A 84 5.72 -23.67 -32.03
N THR A 85 4.41 -23.78 -31.76
CA THR A 85 3.48 -22.64 -31.90
C THR A 85 2.72 -22.28 -30.63
N ALA A 86 2.83 -23.06 -29.55
CA ALA A 86 2.22 -22.76 -28.25
C ALA A 86 3.17 -22.06 -27.26
N GLU A 87 4.45 -21.89 -27.63
CA GLU A 87 5.47 -21.20 -26.85
C GLU A 87 5.63 -19.75 -27.36
N ILE A 88 4.62 -18.89 -27.16
CA ILE A 88 5.01 -17.56 -26.66
C ILE A 88 5.42 -17.88 -25.24
N SER A 89 6.70 -18.16 -25.07
CA SER A 89 7.25 -18.76 -23.86
C SER A 89 6.80 -17.91 -22.67
N GLU A 90 6.48 -18.51 -21.53
CA GLU A 90 6.26 -17.75 -20.30
C GLU A 90 7.41 -16.76 -20.06
N GLN A 91 8.60 -17.11 -20.53
CA GLN A 91 9.78 -16.26 -20.60
C GLN A 91 9.60 -15.00 -21.47
N ASP A 92 9.01 -15.12 -22.67
CA ASP A 92 8.76 -13.97 -23.56
C ASP A 92 7.74 -13.00 -22.94
N VAL A 93 6.73 -13.53 -22.25
CA VAL A 93 5.75 -12.71 -21.52
C VAL A 93 6.41 -11.99 -20.35
N LEU A 94 7.28 -12.68 -19.60
CA LEU A 94 8.04 -12.10 -18.50
C LEU A 94 9.02 -11.01 -18.99
N GLU A 95 9.73 -11.25 -20.08
CA GLU A 95 10.66 -10.28 -20.68
C GLU A 95 9.91 -9.03 -21.16
N ARG A 96 8.81 -9.21 -21.88
CA ARG A 96 7.97 -8.08 -22.33
C ARG A 96 7.42 -7.27 -21.15
N ASN A 97 7.06 -7.93 -20.05
CA ASN A 97 6.64 -7.25 -18.82
C ASN A 97 7.79 -6.47 -18.16
N GLN A 98 9.00 -7.03 -18.14
CA GLN A 98 10.19 -6.33 -17.63
C GLN A 98 10.53 -5.10 -18.47
N GLU A 99 10.50 -5.22 -19.79
CA GLU A 99 10.71 -4.10 -20.71
C GLU A 99 9.67 -3.00 -20.51
N THR A 100 8.39 -3.39 -20.36
CA THR A 100 7.29 -2.47 -20.08
C THR A 100 7.51 -1.74 -18.76
N MET A 101 7.91 -2.45 -17.70
CA MET A 101 8.16 -1.85 -16.40
C MET A 101 9.36 -0.89 -16.43
N LYS A 102 10.42 -1.24 -17.17
CA LYS A 102 11.58 -0.38 -17.39
C LYS A 102 11.18 0.90 -18.15
N ALA A 103 10.36 0.78 -19.19
CA ALA A 103 9.86 1.92 -19.96
C ALA A 103 9.01 2.86 -19.08
N ILE A 104 8.16 2.31 -18.22
CA ILE A 104 7.37 3.09 -17.26
C ILE A 104 8.27 3.82 -16.27
N LEU A 105 9.25 3.14 -15.68
CA LEU A 105 10.21 3.78 -14.76
C LEU A 105 10.99 4.90 -15.45
N GLN A 106 11.39 4.70 -16.70
CA GLN A 106 12.06 5.71 -17.49
C GLN A 106 11.14 6.91 -17.80
N ALA A 107 9.87 6.68 -18.10
CA ALA A 107 8.89 7.75 -18.29
C ALA A 107 8.70 8.58 -17.02
N TYR A 108 8.62 7.95 -15.84
CA TYR A 108 8.55 8.67 -14.57
C TYR A 108 9.85 9.42 -14.24
N HIS A 109 11.01 8.88 -14.63
CA HIS A 109 12.28 9.59 -14.46
C HIS A 109 12.31 10.94 -15.20
N PHE A 110 11.64 11.03 -16.35
CA PHE A 110 11.53 12.30 -17.10
C PHE A 110 10.67 13.36 -16.42
N THR A 111 9.92 13.01 -15.37
CA THR A 111 9.24 14.01 -14.51
C THR A 111 10.23 14.82 -13.67
N GLY A 112 11.49 14.41 -13.61
CA GLY A 112 12.54 15.05 -12.81
C GLY A 112 12.58 14.59 -11.35
N LEU A 113 11.65 13.72 -10.92
CA LEU A 113 11.60 13.18 -9.58
C LEU A 113 11.54 11.65 -9.62
N SER A 114 12.36 11.01 -8.79
CA SER A 114 12.24 9.59 -8.50
C SER A 114 12.53 9.33 -7.02
N GLY A 115 12.13 8.17 -6.52
CA GLY A 115 12.30 7.87 -5.11
C GLY A 115 12.44 6.39 -4.84
N LYS A 116 13.19 6.06 -3.78
CA LYS A 116 13.28 4.71 -3.23
C LYS A 116 13.05 4.75 -1.73
N VAL A 117 12.36 3.74 -1.20
CA VAL A 117 12.20 3.56 0.24
C VAL A 117 13.53 3.07 0.81
N THR A 118 13.96 3.65 1.93
CA THR A 118 15.17 3.27 2.66
C THR A 118 14.78 2.70 4.03
N SER A 119 15.71 2.02 4.71
CA SER A 119 15.45 1.43 6.03
C SER A 119 14.98 2.43 7.10
N ARG A 120 15.28 3.72 6.91
CA ARG A 120 14.95 4.81 7.84
C ARG A 120 13.89 5.77 7.31
N GLY A 121 13.47 5.63 6.06
CA GLY A 121 12.54 6.56 5.42
C GLY A 121 12.53 6.44 3.90
N ALA A 122 12.91 7.51 3.20
CA ALA A 122 12.90 7.55 1.74
C ALA A 122 14.02 8.42 1.19
N CYS A 123 14.64 7.99 0.11
CA CYS A 123 15.61 8.76 -0.66
C CYS A 123 14.94 9.24 -1.94
N VAL A 124 14.91 10.56 -2.12
CA VAL A 124 14.37 11.22 -3.32
C VAL A 124 15.54 11.64 -4.21
N CYS A 125 15.48 11.28 -5.48
CA CYS A 125 16.39 11.76 -6.52
C CYS A 125 15.69 12.82 -7.37
N ILE A 126 16.39 13.92 -7.63
CA ILE A 126 15.94 15.06 -8.40
C ILE A 126 16.84 15.17 -9.61
N SER A 127 16.32 14.83 -10.78
CA SER A 127 17.01 14.98 -12.06
C SER A 127 16.72 16.36 -12.62
N THR A 128 17.77 17.12 -12.95
CA THR A 128 17.61 18.44 -13.55
C THR A 128 17.56 18.34 -15.07
N ALA A 129 16.83 19.26 -15.71
CA ALA A 129 16.72 19.31 -17.16
C ALA A 129 16.72 20.76 -17.67
N PHE A 130 17.33 20.98 -18.83
CA PHE A 130 17.39 22.30 -19.47
C PHE A 130 17.39 22.15 -21.00
N GLU A 131 16.54 22.91 -21.68
CA GLU A 131 16.40 22.92 -23.16
C GLU A 131 16.31 21.51 -23.79
N GLY A 132 15.56 20.60 -23.15
CA GLY A 132 15.38 19.23 -23.63
C GLY A 132 16.51 18.26 -23.28
N ASN A 133 17.55 18.72 -22.60
CA ASN A 133 18.66 17.88 -22.13
C ASN A 133 18.48 17.51 -20.67
N LEU A 134 18.68 16.23 -20.35
CA LEU A 134 18.81 15.76 -18.98
C LEU A 134 20.23 16.09 -18.48
N LEU A 135 20.32 16.74 -17.32
CA LEU A 135 21.58 17.21 -16.73
C LEU A 135 21.92 16.39 -15.47
N ASP A 136 22.55 17.04 -14.50
CA ASP A 136 22.94 16.44 -13.23
C ASP A 136 21.73 16.00 -12.39
N SER A 137 21.94 14.94 -11.61
CA SER A 137 20.97 14.42 -10.65
C SER A 137 21.45 14.61 -9.22
N TYR A 138 20.55 15.01 -8.33
CA TYR A 138 20.81 15.25 -6.92
C TYR A 138 19.93 14.35 -6.07
N PHE A 139 20.34 14.06 -4.83
CA PHE A 139 19.54 13.24 -3.93
C PHE A 139 19.37 13.90 -2.56
N VAL A 140 18.26 13.55 -1.91
CA VAL A 140 17.92 13.91 -0.54
C VAL A 140 17.40 12.66 0.17
N ASP A 141 18.10 12.22 1.20
CA ASP A 141 17.72 11.12 2.08
C ASP A 141 16.92 11.68 3.27
N LEU A 142 15.66 11.27 3.36
CA LEU A 142 14.69 11.71 4.36
C LEU A 142 14.42 10.60 5.37
N VAL A 143 14.48 10.94 6.65
CA VAL A 143 14.12 10.06 7.76
C VAL A 143 12.68 10.33 8.14
N ILE A 144 11.82 9.31 7.99
CA ILE A 144 10.38 9.38 8.32
C ILE A 144 10.20 9.12 9.82
N GLN A 145 10.80 10.00 10.63
CA GLN A 145 10.54 10.14 12.05
C GLN A 145 9.83 11.48 12.26
N LYS A 146 8.99 11.65 13.29
CA LYS A 146 8.41 12.97 13.61
C LYS A 146 9.36 13.70 14.57
N PRO A 147 9.87 14.91 14.24
CA PRO A 147 9.71 15.65 12.98
C PRO A 147 10.58 15.09 11.84
N LEU A 148 10.14 15.26 10.58
CA LEU A 148 10.86 14.80 9.38
C LEU A 148 12.26 15.42 9.33
N ARG A 149 13.29 14.63 9.04
CA ARG A 149 14.68 15.13 9.00
C ARG A 149 15.38 14.72 7.71
N ILE A 150 16.19 15.64 7.19
CA ILE A 150 17.15 15.34 6.13
C ILE A 150 18.38 14.70 6.79
N HIS A 151 18.75 13.52 6.33
CA HIS A 151 19.90 12.77 6.86
C HIS A 151 21.15 12.99 6.01
N HIS A 152 21.03 12.82 4.69
CA HIS A 152 22.14 13.01 3.75
C HIS A 152 21.63 13.62 2.45
N HIS A 153 22.44 14.44 1.79
CA HIS A 153 22.08 15.02 0.50
C HIS A 153 23.30 15.38 -0.33
N SER A 154 23.12 15.48 -1.65
CA SER A 154 24.13 16.00 -2.58
C SER A 154 23.86 17.44 -3.05
N ILE A 155 22.88 18.11 -2.44
CA ILE A 155 22.53 19.50 -2.79
C ILE A 155 23.72 20.45 -2.58
N PRO A 156 24.10 21.28 -3.57
CA PRO A 156 25.16 22.27 -3.42
C PRO A 156 24.90 23.28 -2.29
N VAL A 157 25.96 23.64 -1.57
CA VAL A 157 25.91 24.47 -0.35
C VAL A 157 25.31 25.88 -0.53
N PHE A 158 25.31 26.42 -1.75
CA PHE A 158 24.74 27.74 -2.03
C PHE A 158 23.22 27.69 -2.25
N ILE A 159 22.63 26.50 -2.43
CA ILE A 159 21.18 26.34 -2.51
C ILE A 159 20.63 26.37 -1.09
N PRO A 160 19.58 27.18 -0.80
CA PRO A 160 19.11 27.42 0.57
C PRO A 160 18.25 26.27 1.11
N LEU A 161 18.79 25.05 1.14
CA LEU A 161 18.08 23.83 1.51
C LEU A 161 17.48 23.93 2.92
N GLU A 162 18.23 24.43 3.89
CA GLU A 162 17.80 24.56 5.28
C GLU A 162 16.62 25.53 5.42
N LYS A 163 16.62 26.61 4.62
CA LYS A 163 15.52 27.60 4.63
C LYS A 163 14.25 27.02 4.02
N ILE A 164 14.37 26.26 2.94
CA ILE A 164 13.23 25.58 2.29
C ILE A 164 12.69 24.48 3.22
N ALA A 165 13.59 23.70 3.83
CA ALA A 165 13.24 22.64 4.77
C ALA A 165 12.51 23.19 6.00
N ALA A 166 13.00 24.27 6.60
CA ALA A 166 12.36 24.89 7.77
C ALA A 166 10.93 25.37 7.48
N LYS A 167 10.64 25.78 6.24
CA LYS A 167 9.32 26.29 5.84
C LYS A 167 8.32 25.19 5.48
N TYR A 168 8.76 24.19 4.72
CA TYR A 168 7.85 23.26 4.05
C TYR A 168 8.01 21.80 4.49
N LEU A 169 9.16 21.38 5.03
CA LEU A 169 9.43 19.95 5.28
C LEU A 169 8.43 19.29 6.23
N GLN A 170 7.88 20.04 7.19
CA GLN A 170 6.93 19.53 8.18
C GLN A 170 5.45 19.72 7.79
N THR A 171 5.16 20.62 6.86
CA THR A 171 3.81 21.05 6.50
C THR A 171 3.39 20.50 5.15
N ASP A 172 4.23 20.67 4.13
CA ASP A 172 3.98 20.29 2.76
C ASP A 172 5.27 19.80 2.07
N ILE A 173 5.39 18.48 1.99
CA ILE A 173 6.53 17.84 1.32
C ILE A 173 6.53 18.08 -0.19
N GLN A 174 5.36 18.26 -0.82
CA GLN A 174 5.29 18.52 -2.26
C GLN A 174 5.84 19.90 -2.57
N GLN A 175 5.45 20.90 -1.79
CA GLN A 175 5.99 22.26 -1.91
C GLN A 175 7.50 22.30 -1.62
N PHE A 176 7.97 21.54 -0.64
CA PHE A 176 9.41 21.38 -0.39
C PHE A 176 10.16 20.86 -1.63
N LEU A 177 9.68 19.76 -2.23
CA LEU A 177 10.30 19.16 -3.40
C LEU A 177 10.24 20.09 -4.61
N PHE A 178 9.09 20.72 -4.86
CA PHE A 178 8.92 21.65 -5.97
C PHE A 178 9.88 22.84 -5.88
N SER A 179 9.94 23.52 -4.72
CA SER A 179 10.87 24.63 -4.53
C SER A 179 12.33 24.19 -4.67
N LEU A 180 12.69 23.01 -4.18
CA LEU A 180 14.05 22.49 -4.36
C LEU A 180 14.37 22.20 -5.84
N CYS A 181 13.42 21.63 -6.59
CA CYS A 181 13.56 21.41 -8.03
C CYS A 181 13.78 22.73 -8.79
N GLU A 182 13.08 23.81 -8.44
CA GLU A 182 13.26 25.11 -9.07
C GLU A 182 14.70 25.63 -8.90
N TYR A 183 15.22 25.60 -7.67
CA TYR A 183 16.60 26.04 -7.40
C TYR A 183 17.63 25.19 -8.14
N LEU A 184 17.45 23.87 -8.16
CA LEU A 184 18.36 22.96 -8.83
C LEU A 184 18.33 23.13 -10.35
N ASN A 185 17.15 23.24 -10.97
CA ASN A 185 17.04 23.48 -12.41
C ASN A 185 17.62 24.85 -12.79
N ALA A 186 17.38 25.89 -12.00
CA ALA A 186 17.97 27.21 -12.25
C ALA A 186 19.50 27.21 -12.13
N TYR A 187 20.06 26.44 -11.19
CA TYR A 187 21.50 26.26 -11.09
C TYR A 187 22.07 25.45 -12.26
N SER A 188 21.55 24.24 -12.48
CA SER A 188 22.03 23.34 -13.53
C SER A 188 21.90 23.96 -14.92
N GLY A 189 20.81 24.68 -15.20
CA GLY A 189 20.63 25.40 -16.46
C GLY A 189 21.68 26.48 -16.68
N ARG A 190 21.97 27.31 -15.65
CA ARG A 190 23.02 28.34 -15.75
C ARG A 190 24.42 27.74 -15.88
N LYS A 191 24.70 26.65 -15.13
CA LYS A 191 25.96 25.91 -15.25
C LYS A 191 26.14 25.37 -16.67
N TYR A 192 25.10 24.72 -17.21
CA TYR A 192 25.10 24.20 -18.58
C TYR A 192 25.35 25.31 -19.62
N GLN A 193 24.66 26.44 -19.51
CA GLN A 193 24.89 27.59 -20.40
C GLN A 193 26.33 28.11 -20.32
N ALA A 194 26.88 28.23 -19.12
CA ALA A 194 28.24 28.71 -18.92
C ALA A 194 29.29 27.74 -19.51
N ASP A 195 29.11 26.43 -19.30
CA ASP A 195 29.99 25.40 -19.84
C ASP A 195 29.99 25.40 -21.37
N GLN A 196 28.82 25.57 -21.99
CA GLN A 196 28.69 25.70 -23.45
C GLN A 196 29.42 26.93 -23.99
N LEU A 197 29.32 28.07 -23.30
CA LEU A 197 30.03 29.29 -23.69
C LEU A 197 31.55 29.14 -23.55
N GLN A 198 32.04 28.48 -22.49
CA GLN A 198 33.48 28.24 -22.30
C GLN A 198 34.05 27.32 -23.38
N GLY A 199 33.32 26.28 -23.79
CA GLY A 199 33.70 25.41 -24.90
C GLY A 199 33.76 26.14 -26.26
N VAL A 200 32.91 27.15 -26.46
CA VAL A 200 32.92 28.00 -27.66
C VAL A 200 34.09 28.99 -27.65
N VAL A 201 34.37 29.62 -26.50
CA VAL A 201 35.48 30.59 -26.36
C VAL A 201 36.85 29.95 -26.53
N GLY A 202 37.03 28.68 -26.13
CA GLY A 202 38.27 27.92 -26.33
C GLY A 202 38.59 27.52 -27.77
N ASN A 203 37.63 27.62 -28.70
CA ASN A 203 37.76 27.20 -30.10
C ASN A 203 37.78 28.36 -31.11
N LEU A 204 37.86 29.62 -30.65
CA LEU A 204 38.10 30.73 -31.58
C LEU A 204 39.58 30.77 -32.01
N PRO A 205 39.89 30.70 -33.32
CA PRO A 205 41.26 30.89 -33.77
C PRO A 205 41.69 32.31 -33.41
N SER A 206 42.82 32.40 -32.70
CA SER A 206 43.48 33.67 -32.41
C SER A 206 43.73 34.41 -33.72
N ARG A 207 43.13 35.59 -33.86
CA ARG A 207 43.41 36.50 -34.99
C ARG A 207 44.77 37.17 -34.83
#